data_AF-A0A6F8Z1H4-F1
#
_entry.id   AF-A0A6F8Z1H4-F1
#
_cell.length_a   1.000
_cell.length_b   1.000
_cell.length_c   1.000
_cell.angle_alpha   90.00
_cell.angle_beta   90.00
_cell.angle_gamma   90.00
#
_symmetry.space_group_name_H-M   'P 1'
#
loop_
_entity.id
_entity.type
_entity.pdbx_description
1 polymer ?
#
loop_
_entity_poly.entity_id
_entity_poly.type
_entity_poly.pdbx_seq_one_letter_code
_entity_poly.pdbx_strand_id
1 'polypeptide(L)' 'MVIKTSRNRWTWGFSKGAESWNGRLAMLAFILIFLLEFFFLFL' A
#
# COMPACT_ATOMS: atom_id res chain seq x y z
N MET A 1 6.12 12.02 -31.33
CA MET A 1 5.04 11.80 -30.34
C MET A 1 5.67 11.71 -28.96
N VAL A 2 5.65 12.78 -28.17
CA VAL A 2 6.21 12.75 -26.81
C VAL A 2 5.21 12.05 -25.91
N ILE A 3 5.55 10.83 -25.46
CA ILE A 3 4.76 10.10 -24.47
C ILE A 3 4.90 10.86 -23.15
N LYS A 4 3.97 11.78 -22.85
CA LYS A 4 3.86 12.37 -21.51
C LYS A 4 3.38 11.27 -20.57
N THR A 5 4.29 10.45 -20.06
CA THR A 5 4.01 9.59 -18.92
C THR A 5 3.79 10.52 -17.73
N SER A 6 2.53 10.86 -17.44
CA SER A 6 2.18 11.64 -16.25
C SER A 6 2.35 10.78 -15.00
N ARG A 7 3.62 10.55 -14.63
CA ARG A 7 4.07 9.66 -13.54
C ARG A 7 3.61 10.12 -12.15
N ASN A 8 3.13 11.36 -12.04
CA ASN A 8 2.67 12.00 -10.81
C ASN A 8 1.22 12.53 -10.90
N ARG A 9 0.42 12.07 -11.86
CA ARG A 9 -1.00 12.41 -11.84
C ARG A 9 -1.67 11.60 -10.74
N TRP A 10 -2.11 12.27 -9.68
CA TRP A 10 -2.95 11.64 -8.66
C TRP A 10 -4.31 11.34 -9.29
N THR A 11 -4.58 10.07 -9.52
CA THR A 11 -5.84 9.58 -10.09
C THR A 11 -6.60 8.81 -9.03
N TRP A 12 -7.80 9.29 -8.71
CA TRP A 12 -8.73 8.59 -7.85
C TRP A 12 -9.39 7.42 -8.59
N GLY A 13 -9.67 6.32 -7.89
CA GLY A 13 -10.26 5.09 -8.43
C GLY A 13 -9.26 3.95 -8.61
N PHE A 14 -9.68 2.89 -9.33
CA PHE A 14 -8.88 1.70 -9.60
C PHE A 14 -7.81 1.96 -10.66
N SER A 15 -6.73 2.62 -10.24
CA SER A 15 -5.54 2.85 -11.06
C SER A 15 -4.40 1.92 -10.62
N LYS A 16 -3.45 1.64 -11.52
CA LYS A 16 -2.24 0.86 -11.18
C LYS A 16 -1.43 1.49 -10.03
N GLY A 17 -1.46 2.82 -9.90
CA GLY A 17 -0.83 3.53 -8.78
C GLY A 17 -1.53 3.24 -7.45
N ALA A 18 -2.87 3.30 -7.44
CA ALA A 18 -3.67 2.99 -6.26
C ALA A 18 -3.50 1.52 -5.83
N GLU A 19 -3.51 0.58 -6.78
CA GLU A 19 -3.28 -0.84 -6.50
C GLU A 19 -1.91 -1.10 -5.87
N SER A 20 -0.84 -0.53 -6.44
CA SER A 20 0.51 -0.68 -5.87
C SER A 20 0.64 -0.06 -4.49
N TRP A 21 -0.03 1.07 -4.21
CA TRP A 21 0.04 1.73 -2.91
C TRP A 21 -0.77 0.97 -1.85
N ASN A 22 -1.98 0.53 -2.20
CA ASN A 22 -2.82 -0.31 -1.35
C ASN A 22 -2.16 -1.65 -1.03
N GLY A 23 -1.49 -2.29 -2.00
CA GLY A 23 -0.75 -3.53 -1.76
C GLY A 23 0.38 -3.37 -0.74
N ARG A 24 1.15 -2.27 -0.80
CA ARG A 24 2.21 -1.99 0.19
C ARG A 24 1.64 -1.78 1.59
N LEU A 25 0.56 -1.00 1.69
CA LEU A 25 -0.13 -0.80 2.96
C LEU A 25 -0.66 -2.11 3.54
N ALA A 26 -1.21 -2.99 2.70
CA ALA A 26 -1.72 -4.29 3.14
C ALA A 26 -0.59 -5.18 3.69
N MET A 27 0.57 -5.22 3.03
CA MET A 27 1.73 -5.97 3.53
C MET A 27 2.22 -5.44 4.88
N LEU A 28 2.29 -4.11 5.05
CA LEU A 28 2.66 -3.49 6.33
C LEU A 28 1.64 -3.78 7.43
N ALA A 29 0.35 -3.65 7.12
CA ALA A 29 -0.73 -3.95 8.05
C ALA A 29 -0.71 -5.42 8.48
N PHE A 30 -0.46 -6.34 7.54
CA PHE A 30 -0.35 -7.76 7.85
C PHE A 30 0.75 -8.04 8.87
N ILE A 31 1.96 -7.51 8.64
CA ILE A 31 3.08 -7.65 9.60
C ILE A 31 2.73 -7.01 10.95
N LEU A 32 2.14 -5.81 10.94
CA LEU A 32 1.76 -5.09 12.16
C LEU A 32 0.75 -5.88 13.01
N ILE A 33 -0.20 -6.57 12.38
CA ILE A 33 -1.20 -7.38 13.10
C ILE A 33 -0.50 -8.50 13.88
N PHE A 34 0.43 -9.24 13.27
CA PHE A 34 1.18 -10.28 14.00
C PHE A 34 2.04 -9.71 15.13
N LEU A 35 2.67 -8.55 14.91
CA LEU A 35 3.47 -7.90 15.95
C LEU A 35 2.60 -7.48 17.14
N LEU A 36 1.41 -6.93 16.88
CA LEU A 36 0.46 -6.56 17.93
C LEU A 36 -0.08 -7.80 18.65
N GLU A 37 -0.47 -8.84 17.91
CA GLU A 37 -0.93 -10.10 18.50
C GLU A 37 0.16 -10.70 19.39
N PHE A 38 1.41 -10.72 18.93
CA PHE A 38 2.53 -11.20 19.74
C PHE A 38 2.73 -10.34 21.01
N PHE A 39 2.72 -9.02 20.88
CA PHE A 39 2.89 -8.12 22.02
C PHE A 39 1.77 -8.30 23.05
N PHE A 40 0.50 -8.35 22.64
CA PHE A 40 -0.62 -8.47 23.57
C PHE A 40 -0.77 -9.87 24.19
N LEU A 41 -0.27 -10.92 23.53
CA LEU A 41 -0.37 -12.30 24.04
C LEU A 41 0.81 -12.72 24.90
N PHE A 42 2.03 -12.23 24.61
CA PHE A 42 3.26 -12.75 25.21
C PHE A 42 4.01 -11.77 26.10
N LEU A 43 3.74 -10.46 26.00
CA LEU A 43 4.25 -9.46 26.94
C LEU A 43 3.20 -9.13 28.01
#